data_AF-A0A9W6ZBB9-F1
#
_entry.id   AF-A0A9W6ZBB9-F1
#
_cell.length_a   1.000
_cell.length_b   1.000
_cell.length_c   1.000
_cell.angle_alpha   90.00
_cell.angle_beta   90.00
_cell.angle_gamma   90.00
#
_symmetry.space_group_name_H-M   'P 1'
#
loop_
_entity.id
_entity.type
_entity.pdbx_description
1 polymer ?
#
loop_
_entity_poly.entity_id
_entity_poly.type
_entity_poly.pdbx_seq_one_letter_code
_entity_poly.pdbx_strand_id
1 'polypeptide(L)'
;MSPGWDYYACLQYSKKLHPDFHVVLGGLLKSNPLAKVLLLSGSRVFSGAFKDVAGFTDEMLGRLVFVPRMRRDELLGILGGCKAFLGTYPWGEGVTSLEALSVDLPVVVMPGKVVVEQLAMGQLRVLGLEKTLAAGGEEEYVEIARRLGRDELFREGVKGWIKAQKWRLFGEEALEEVAKEWEGWLKRVVGRVEAEEEREMVEE
;
A
#
# COMPACT_ATOMS: atom_id res chain seq x y z
N MET A 1 19.41 -7.13 6.10
CA MET A 1 19.06 -5.87 6.79
C MET A 1 19.91 -5.78 8.05
N SER A 2 20.47 -4.61 8.38
CA SER A 2 21.31 -4.45 9.57
C SER A 2 20.44 -4.37 10.82
N PRO A 3 20.80 -5.03 11.93
CA PRO A 3 20.08 -4.89 13.20
C PRO A 3 20.00 -3.43 13.69
N GLY A 4 18.98 -3.11 14.49
CA GLY A 4 18.83 -1.80 15.13
C GLY A 4 18.18 -0.71 14.27
N TRP A 5 17.75 -1.03 13.04
CA TRP A 5 17.02 -0.11 12.15
C TRP A 5 15.58 -0.57 11.93
N ASP A 6 14.68 0.40 11.81
CA ASP A 6 13.30 0.23 11.39
C ASP A 6 13.22 0.39 9.87
N TYR A 7 13.21 -0.72 9.14
CA TYR A 7 13.10 -0.69 7.69
C TYR A 7 11.65 -0.53 7.24
N TYR A 8 11.39 0.39 6.32
CA TYR A 8 10.10 0.62 5.69
C TYR A 8 10.24 0.38 4.19
N ALA A 9 9.25 -0.28 3.58
CA ALA A 9 9.27 -0.55 2.15
C ALA A 9 8.42 0.48 1.38
N CYS A 10 9.01 1.15 0.41
CA CYS A 10 8.30 1.89 -0.63
C CYS A 10 8.88 1.48 -2.00
N LEU A 11 8.73 0.19 -2.32
CA LEU A 11 9.30 -0.45 -3.51
C LEU A 11 8.39 -0.25 -4.74
N GLN A 12 7.92 0.98 -4.93
CA GLN A 12 7.09 1.40 -6.06
C GLN A 12 7.93 1.93 -7.22
N TYR A 13 7.34 1.97 -8.41
CA TYR A 13 7.96 2.64 -9.55
C TYR A 13 8.23 4.11 -9.23
N SER A 14 9.36 4.61 -9.69
CA SER A 14 9.83 5.96 -9.37
C SER A 14 8.85 7.06 -9.78
N LYS A 15 8.09 6.87 -10.87
CA LYS A 15 7.01 7.78 -11.31
C LYS A 15 5.84 7.93 -10.33
N LYS A 16 5.73 7.09 -9.30
CA LYS A 16 4.73 7.18 -8.24
C LYS A 16 5.20 8.00 -7.03
N LEU A 17 6.49 8.34 -6.96
CA LEU A 17 7.05 9.18 -5.92
C LEU A 17 6.77 10.64 -6.26
N HIS A 18 5.55 11.08 -5.96
CA HIS A 18 5.14 12.47 -6.09
C HIS A 18 5.78 13.33 -4.98
N PRO A 19 6.09 14.61 -5.22
CA PRO A 19 6.60 15.51 -4.19
C PRO A 19 5.77 15.56 -2.91
N ASP A 20 4.44 15.44 -3.00
CA ASP A 20 3.60 15.41 -1.79
C ASP A 20 3.95 14.20 -0.91
N PHE A 21 4.18 13.02 -1.49
CA PHE A 21 4.61 11.84 -0.73
C PHE A 21 5.99 12.02 -0.08
N HIS A 22 6.85 12.88 -0.64
CA HIS A 22 8.15 13.19 -0.03
C HIS A 22 7.98 13.90 1.33
N VAL A 23 6.90 14.66 1.54
CA VAL A 23 6.57 15.30 2.82
C VAL A 23 6.40 14.25 3.91
N VAL A 24 5.62 13.20 3.63
CA VAL A 24 5.44 12.06 4.53
C VAL A 24 6.76 11.31 4.80
N LEU A 25 7.59 11.10 3.78
CA LEU A 25 8.92 10.48 3.97
C LEU A 25 9.81 11.33 4.90
N GLY A 26 9.84 12.64 4.69
CA GLY A 26 10.57 13.57 5.55
C GLY A 26 10.04 13.56 6.99
N GLY A 27 8.72 13.60 7.16
CA GLY A 27 8.06 13.53 8.47
C GLY A 27 8.37 12.24 9.23
N LEU A 28 8.34 11.09 8.54
CA LEU A 28 8.71 9.80 9.13
C LEU A 28 10.19 9.77 9.54
N LEU A 29 11.10 10.19 8.65
CA LEU A 29 12.53 10.18 8.94
C LEU A 29 12.89 11.16 10.07
N LYS A 30 12.18 12.28 10.19
CA LYS A 30 12.33 13.23 11.30
C LYS A 30 11.82 12.66 12.63
N SER A 31 10.67 12.01 12.63
CA SER A 31 10.02 11.49 13.84
C SER A 31 10.58 10.15 14.31
N ASN A 32 11.23 9.38 13.44
CA ASN A 32 11.93 8.15 13.77
C ASN A 32 13.40 8.17 13.29
N PRO A 33 14.37 8.48 14.18
CA PRO A 33 15.79 8.47 13.85
C PRO A 33 16.32 7.09 13.38
N LEU A 34 15.65 6.00 13.75
CA LEU A 34 15.99 4.64 13.32
C LEU A 34 15.28 4.22 12.03
N ALA A 35 14.47 5.07 11.41
CA ALA A 35 13.82 4.73 10.15
C ALA A 35 14.81 4.72 8.98
N LYS A 36 14.74 3.65 8.18
CA LYS A 36 15.32 3.56 6.83
C LYS A 36 14.24 3.21 5.83
N VAL A 37 14.16 3.95 4.72
CA VAL A 37 13.15 3.70 3.69
C VAL A 37 13.80 3.05 2.48
N LEU A 38 13.32 1.85 2.13
CA LEU A 38 13.75 1.12 0.96
C LEU A 38 12.99 1.61 -0.28
N LEU A 39 13.72 2.05 -1.29
CA LEU A 39 13.21 2.52 -2.58
C LEU A 39 13.85 1.72 -3.72
N LEU A 40 13.19 1.61 -4.87
CA LEU A 40 13.83 1.05 -6.06
C LEU A 40 14.93 1.98 -6.58
N SER A 41 15.99 1.40 -7.13
CA SER A 41 17.16 2.14 -7.63
C SER A 41 16.84 3.16 -8.71
N GLY A 42 15.80 2.88 -9.52
CA GLY A 42 15.28 3.83 -10.49
C GLY A 42 14.74 5.13 -9.89
N SER A 43 14.45 5.17 -8.58
CA SER A 43 14.03 6.38 -7.87
C SER A 43 15.17 7.31 -7.51
N ARG A 44 16.43 6.88 -7.64
CA ARG A 44 17.60 7.72 -7.34
C ARG A 44 17.69 8.97 -8.24
N VAL A 45 17.06 8.93 -9.42
CA VAL A 45 16.96 10.11 -10.31
C VAL A 45 16.18 11.27 -9.66
N PHE A 46 15.31 10.96 -8.69
CA PHE A 46 14.52 11.95 -7.94
C PHE A 46 15.20 12.39 -6.64
N SER A 47 16.47 12.01 -6.41
CA SER A 47 17.18 12.36 -5.17
C SER A 47 17.23 13.86 -4.90
N GLY A 48 17.31 14.69 -5.95
CA GLY A 48 17.24 16.15 -5.84
C GLY A 48 15.88 16.63 -5.32
N ALA A 49 14.80 16.04 -5.81
CA ALA A 49 13.43 16.45 -5.46
C ALA A 49 13.05 16.17 -3.99
N PHE A 50 13.76 15.29 -3.28
CA PHE A 50 13.57 15.17 -1.82
C PHE A 50 14.10 16.39 -1.07
N LYS A 51 15.15 17.05 -1.60
CA LYS A 51 15.74 18.24 -0.98
C LYS A 51 14.84 19.47 -1.11
N ASP A 52 13.93 19.47 -2.07
CA ASP A 52 12.95 20.53 -2.26
C ASP A 52 11.85 20.49 -1.18
N VAL A 53 11.73 19.39 -0.43
CA VAL A 53 10.85 19.32 0.75
C VAL A 53 11.48 20.08 1.91
N ALA A 54 10.72 21.03 2.46
CA ALA A 54 11.16 21.82 3.60
C ALA A 54 11.57 20.93 4.79
N GLY A 55 12.81 21.11 5.26
CA GLY A 55 13.35 20.38 6.41
C GLY A 55 13.91 18.99 6.12
N PHE A 56 13.96 18.56 4.86
CA PHE A 56 14.64 17.33 4.46
C PHE A 56 16.16 17.53 4.46
N THR A 57 16.90 16.75 5.25
CA THR A 57 18.35 16.91 5.44
C THR A 57 19.18 15.89 4.66
N ASP A 58 20.47 16.15 4.47
CA ASP A 58 21.39 15.16 3.87
C ASP A 58 21.50 13.87 4.72
N GLU A 59 21.34 13.98 6.04
CA GLU A 59 21.26 12.82 6.92
C GLU A 59 20.01 11.97 6.63
N MET A 60 18.85 12.60 6.42
CA MET A 60 17.64 11.91 6.00
C MET A 60 17.82 11.25 4.63
N LEU A 61 18.49 11.94 3.70
CA LEU A 61 18.80 11.39 2.38
C LEU A 61 19.68 10.13 2.47
N GLY A 62 20.64 10.11 3.40
CA GLY A 62 21.47 8.94 3.71
C GLY A 62 20.70 7.75 4.29
N ARG A 63 19.46 7.96 4.76
CA ARG A 63 18.55 6.91 5.26
C ARG A 63 17.56 6.40 4.20
N LEU A 64 17.57 6.96 2.99
CA LEU A 64 16.93 6.38 1.82
C LEU A 64 17.86 5.33 1.20
N VAL A 65 17.42 4.06 1.22
CA VAL A 65 18.20 2.92 0.73
C VAL A 65 17.64 2.47 -0.61
N PHE A 66 18.44 2.66 -1.66
CA PHE A 66 18.04 2.32 -3.03
C PHE A 66 18.46 0.89 -3.38
N VAL A 67 17.51 0.00 -3.57
CA VAL A 67 17.71 -1.41 -3.91
C VAL A 67 17.46 -1.67 -5.40
N PRO A 68 18.17 -2.59 -6.06
CA PRO A 68 17.92 -2.91 -7.47
C PRO A 68 16.55 -3.55 -7.66
N ARG A 69 16.11 -3.69 -8.92
CA ARG A 69 15.03 -4.64 -9.21
C ARG A 69 15.51 -6.04 -8.86
N MET A 70 14.58 -6.86 -8.39
CA MET A 70 14.85 -8.20 -7.88
C MET A 70 13.73 -9.14 -8.28
N ARG A 71 13.97 -10.44 -8.13
CA ARG A 71 12.91 -11.42 -8.35
C ARG A 71 11.85 -11.33 -7.26
N ARG A 72 10.67 -11.87 -7.55
CA ARG A 72 9.52 -11.80 -6.64
C ARG A 72 9.80 -12.45 -5.27
N ASP A 73 10.50 -13.57 -5.24
CA ASP A 73 10.87 -14.26 -3.99
C ASP A 73 11.79 -13.42 -3.11
N GLU A 74 12.78 -12.75 -3.72
CA GLU A 74 13.65 -11.80 -3.02
C GLU A 74 12.87 -10.59 -2.51
N LEU A 75 11.96 -10.05 -3.34
CA LEU A 75 11.07 -8.95 -2.96
C LEU A 75 10.25 -9.30 -1.72
N LEU A 76 9.57 -10.45 -1.73
CA LEU A 76 8.75 -10.91 -0.59
C LEU A 76 9.60 -11.13 0.66
N GLY A 77 10.82 -11.66 0.51
CA GLY A 77 11.77 -11.79 1.62
C GLY A 77 12.18 -10.44 2.23
N ILE A 78 12.39 -9.42 1.40
CA ILE A 78 12.64 -8.05 1.88
C ILE A 78 11.42 -7.48 2.58
N LEU A 79 10.22 -7.61 1.98
CA LEU A 79 8.98 -7.12 2.56
C LEU A 79 8.73 -7.72 3.95
N GLY A 80 8.93 -9.03 4.11
CA GLY A 80 8.75 -9.70 5.40
C GLY A 80 9.68 -9.22 6.53
N GLY A 81 10.79 -8.54 6.19
CA GLY A 81 11.71 -7.92 7.15
C GLY A 81 11.39 -6.47 7.52
N CYS A 82 10.44 -5.83 6.85
CA CYS A 82 10.07 -4.43 7.07
C CYS A 82 9.06 -4.26 8.22
N LYS A 83 8.96 -3.03 8.73
CA LYS A 83 7.98 -2.62 9.76
C LYS A 83 6.63 -2.26 9.16
N ALA A 84 6.65 -1.63 7.99
CA ALA A 84 5.46 -1.33 7.20
C ALA A 84 5.81 -1.15 5.72
N PHE A 85 4.82 -1.36 4.86
CA PHE A 85 4.81 -0.87 3.50
C PHE A 85 4.20 0.54 3.49
N LEU A 86 4.87 1.48 2.86
CA LEU A 86 4.40 2.86 2.70
C LEU A 86 3.74 2.99 1.33
N GLY A 87 2.40 3.02 1.32
CA GLY A 87 1.61 3.29 0.13
C GLY A 87 1.81 4.73 -0.36
N THR A 88 2.05 4.89 -1.66
CA THR A 88 2.34 6.19 -2.27
C THR A 88 1.05 6.94 -2.57
N TYR A 89 1.04 8.27 -2.45
CA TYR A 89 -0.06 9.11 -2.93
C TYR A 89 0.48 10.21 -3.85
N PRO A 90 -0.34 10.76 -4.77
CA PRO A 90 -1.72 10.38 -5.10
C PRO A 90 -1.89 9.20 -6.08
N TRP A 91 -0.88 8.33 -6.21
CA TRP A 91 -0.91 7.21 -7.19
C TRP A 91 -1.44 5.88 -6.64
N GLY A 92 -1.31 5.64 -5.34
CA GLY A 92 -1.73 4.40 -4.68
C GLY A 92 -1.00 3.12 -5.13
N GLU A 93 -1.54 2.02 -4.65
CA GLU A 93 -1.07 0.66 -4.86
C GLU A 93 -2.26 -0.31 -4.88
N GLY A 94 -2.01 -1.50 -5.44
CA GLY A 94 -3.02 -2.55 -5.51
C GLY A 94 -2.36 -3.92 -5.47
N VAL A 95 -1.54 -4.25 -6.47
CA VAL A 95 -0.81 -5.53 -6.49
C VAL A 95 0.28 -5.56 -5.42
N THR A 96 1.10 -4.52 -5.32
CA THR A 96 2.20 -4.50 -4.33
C THR A 96 1.71 -4.50 -2.88
N SER A 97 0.55 -3.91 -2.60
CA SER A 97 -0.06 -4.00 -1.27
C SER A 97 -0.52 -5.42 -0.96
N LEU A 98 -1.07 -6.16 -1.94
CA LEU A 98 -1.35 -7.59 -1.77
C LEU A 98 -0.07 -8.39 -1.52
N GLU A 99 1.04 -8.08 -2.20
CA GLU A 99 2.33 -8.73 -1.94
C GLU A 99 2.82 -8.47 -0.51
N ALA A 100 2.72 -7.24 -0.01
CA ALA A 100 3.02 -6.90 1.37
C ALA A 100 2.12 -7.66 2.37
N LEU A 101 0.80 -7.62 2.16
CA LEU A 101 -0.17 -8.30 3.02
C LEU A 101 0.01 -9.83 3.01
N SER A 102 0.48 -10.42 1.90
CA SER A 102 0.73 -11.85 1.79
C SER A 102 1.81 -12.35 2.77
N VAL A 103 2.78 -11.47 3.10
CA VAL A 103 3.85 -11.69 4.08
C VAL A 103 3.57 -11.00 5.42
N ASP A 104 2.29 -10.73 5.71
CA ASP A 104 1.79 -10.15 6.95
C ASP A 104 2.27 -8.71 7.21
N LEU A 105 2.87 -8.03 6.22
CA LEU A 105 3.39 -6.66 6.37
C LEU A 105 2.25 -5.63 6.38
N PRO A 106 2.11 -4.80 7.43
CA PRO A 106 1.11 -3.73 7.44
C PRO A 106 1.35 -2.71 6.32
N VAL A 107 0.27 -2.30 5.66
CA VAL A 107 0.30 -1.33 4.55
C VAL A 107 -0.36 -0.04 5.01
N VAL A 108 0.40 1.06 5.11
CA VAL A 108 -0.12 2.38 5.45
C VAL A 108 -0.52 3.08 4.16
N VAL A 109 -1.74 3.60 4.10
CA VAL A 109 -2.29 4.25 2.90
C VAL A 109 -2.87 5.61 3.26
N MET A 110 -2.89 6.54 2.30
CA MET A 110 -3.68 7.77 2.38
C MET A 110 -4.62 7.78 1.18
N PRO A 111 -5.85 7.26 1.32
CA PRO A 111 -6.75 7.15 0.19
C PRO A 111 -7.25 8.55 -0.18
N GLY A 112 -6.97 8.97 -1.42
CA GLY A 112 -7.56 10.16 -1.98
C GLY A 112 -8.89 9.87 -2.68
N LYS A 113 -9.23 10.73 -3.64
CA LYS A 113 -10.55 10.74 -4.31
C LYS A 113 -10.61 9.87 -5.57
N VAL A 114 -9.47 9.38 -6.07
CA VAL A 114 -9.43 8.62 -7.33
C VAL A 114 -9.37 7.12 -7.10
N VAL A 115 -9.94 6.35 -8.04
CA VAL A 115 -10.13 4.89 -7.92
C VAL A 115 -8.84 4.14 -7.61
N VAL A 116 -7.71 4.55 -8.20
CA VAL A 116 -6.43 3.86 -8.01
C VAL A 116 -5.93 3.91 -6.56
N GLU A 117 -6.23 4.99 -5.84
CA GLU A 117 -5.89 5.15 -4.41
C GLU A 117 -6.82 4.34 -3.50
N GLN A 118 -7.99 3.93 -4.02
CA GLN A 118 -8.99 3.17 -3.27
C GLN A 118 -8.74 1.66 -3.32
N LEU A 119 -7.84 1.17 -4.18
CA LEU A 119 -7.55 -0.27 -4.30
C LEU A 119 -7.02 -0.86 -2.98
N ALA A 120 -5.94 -0.29 -2.45
CA ALA A 120 -5.40 -0.73 -1.16
C ALA A 120 -6.35 -0.44 0.01
N MET A 121 -7.11 0.66 -0.04
CA MET A 121 -8.18 0.93 0.92
C MET A 121 -9.25 -0.19 0.94
N GLY A 122 -9.65 -0.70 -0.23
CA GLY A 122 -10.55 -1.84 -0.33
C GLY A 122 -9.98 -3.10 0.32
N GLN A 123 -8.69 -3.37 0.12
CA GLN A 123 -8.00 -4.49 0.77
C GLN A 123 -8.00 -4.35 2.29
N LEU A 124 -7.73 -3.15 2.81
CA LEU A 124 -7.80 -2.88 4.24
C LEU A 124 -9.21 -3.05 4.81
N ARG A 125 -10.25 -2.63 4.08
CA ARG A 125 -11.66 -2.86 4.48
C ARG A 125 -12.01 -4.34 4.55
N VAL A 126 -11.55 -5.15 3.59
CA VAL A 126 -11.73 -6.61 3.63
C VAL A 126 -11.07 -7.19 4.88
N LEU A 127 -9.92 -6.66 5.30
CA LEU A 127 -9.26 -7.09 6.53
C LEU A 127 -9.84 -6.42 7.80
N GLY A 128 -10.70 -5.39 7.70
CA GLY A 128 -11.17 -4.60 8.85
C GLY A 128 -10.09 -3.72 9.48
N LEU A 129 -9.11 -3.27 8.69
CA LEU A 129 -7.96 -2.46 9.12
C LEU A 129 -8.01 -1.01 8.63
N GLU A 130 -9.09 -0.59 7.98
CA GLU A 130 -9.20 0.74 7.39
C GLU A 130 -9.07 1.86 8.42
N LYS A 131 -9.63 1.69 9.62
CA LYS A 131 -9.49 2.68 10.71
C LYS A 131 -8.11 2.66 11.39
N THR A 132 -7.29 1.67 11.09
CA THR A 132 -5.98 1.47 11.72
C THR A 132 -4.83 1.91 10.83
N LEU A 133 -4.98 1.73 9.51
CA LEU A 133 -3.90 1.89 8.54
C LEU A 133 -4.19 2.87 7.41
N ALA A 134 -5.42 3.36 7.27
CA ALA A 134 -5.75 4.43 6.32
C ALA A 134 -5.75 5.78 7.02
N ALA A 135 -4.81 6.64 6.64
CA ALA A 135 -4.70 8.00 7.15
C ALA A 135 -5.64 8.97 6.42
N GLY A 136 -6.21 9.92 7.14
CA GLY A 136 -6.96 11.06 6.60
C GLY A 136 -6.08 12.25 6.19
N GLY A 137 -4.78 12.20 6.45
CA GLY A 137 -3.83 13.28 6.14
C GLY A 137 -2.38 12.89 6.43
N GLU A 138 -1.44 13.76 6.05
CA GLU A 138 0.00 13.51 6.13
C GLU A 138 0.50 13.28 7.57
N GLU A 139 0.01 14.06 8.53
CA GLU A 139 0.37 13.93 9.95
C GLU A 139 -0.04 12.57 10.52
N GLU A 140 -1.28 12.14 10.23
CA GLU A 140 -1.79 10.85 10.66
C GLU A 140 -1.03 9.70 9.98
N TYR A 141 -0.70 9.83 8.69
CA TYR A 141 0.12 8.84 7.99
C TYR A 141 1.48 8.67 8.67
N VAL A 142 2.16 9.78 8.96
CA VAL A 142 3.46 9.77 9.65
C VAL A 142 3.33 9.11 11.01
N GLU A 143 2.28 9.43 11.78
CA GLU A 143 2.07 8.84 13.10
C GLU A 143 1.81 7.33 13.03
N ILE A 144 0.97 6.85 12.11
CA ILE A 144 0.73 5.42 11.90
C ILE A 144 2.05 4.70 11.55
N ALA A 145 2.79 5.22 10.57
CA ALA A 145 4.06 4.63 10.14
C ALA A 145 5.12 4.64 11.28
N ARG A 146 5.20 5.74 12.03
CA ARG A 146 6.09 5.86 13.20
C ARG A 146 5.72 4.83 14.27
N ARG A 147 4.44 4.70 14.58
CA ARG A 147 3.95 3.74 15.58
C ARG A 147 4.23 2.29 15.16
N LEU A 148 4.04 1.93 13.89
CA LEU A 148 4.43 0.62 13.38
C LEU A 148 5.93 0.32 13.54
N GLY A 149 6.80 1.33 13.47
CA GLY A 149 8.23 1.16 13.75
C GLY A 149 8.53 1.01 15.24
N ARG A 150 8.00 1.93 16.06
CA ARG A 150 8.41 2.16 17.44
C ARG A 150 7.63 1.39 18.50
N ASP A 151 6.39 1.01 18.21
CA ASP A 151 5.50 0.28 19.11
C ASP A 151 5.39 -1.17 18.62
N GLU A 152 6.20 -2.03 19.22
CA GLU A 152 6.27 -3.45 18.86
C GLU A 152 4.96 -4.19 19.15
N LEU A 153 4.30 -3.87 20.28
CA LEU A 153 3.02 -4.49 20.63
C LEU A 153 1.94 -4.14 19.60
N PHE A 154 1.86 -2.87 19.20
CA PHE A 154 0.95 -2.44 18.13
C PHE A 154 1.27 -3.14 16.81
N ARG A 155 2.53 -3.14 16.38
CA ARG A 155 2.93 -3.78 15.12
C ARG A 155 2.62 -5.27 15.10
N GLU A 156 2.99 -6.02 16.14
CA GLU A 156 2.74 -7.46 16.19
C GLU A 156 1.25 -7.77 16.32
N GLY A 157 0.46 -6.91 16.97
CA GLY A 157 -1.01 -7.00 16.96
C GLY A 157 -1.59 -6.86 15.55
N VAL A 158 -1.15 -5.85 14.78
CA VAL A 158 -1.60 -5.65 13.39
C VAL A 158 -1.14 -6.81 12.50
N LYS A 159 0.12 -7.27 12.61
CA LYS A 159 0.63 -8.42 11.85
C LYS A 159 -0.14 -9.70 12.16
N GLY A 160 -0.40 -9.96 13.44
CA GLY A 160 -1.19 -11.11 13.89
C GLY A 160 -2.60 -11.08 13.32
N TRP A 161 -3.23 -9.90 13.28
CA TRP A 161 -4.52 -9.71 12.66
C TRP A 161 -4.49 -9.97 11.15
N ILE A 162 -3.53 -9.38 10.42
CA ILE A 162 -3.35 -9.64 8.98
C ILE A 162 -3.19 -11.14 8.74
N LYS A 163 -2.31 -11.81 9.47
CA LYS A 163 -2.08 -13.25 9.35
C LYS A 163 -3.35 -14.06 9.56
N ALA A 164 -4.17 -13.69 10.54
CA ALA A 164 -5.43 -14.36 10.86
C ALA A 164 -6.55 -14.08 9.85
N GLN A 165 -6.51 -12.94 9.15
CA GLN A 165 -7.59 -12.48 8.26
C GLN A 165 -7.25 -12.53 6.76
N LYS A 166 -5.98 -12.70 6.38
CA LYS A 166 -5.56 -12.64 4.96
C LYS A 166 -6.18 -13.72 4.07
N TRP A 167 -6.70 -14.80 4.65
CA TRP A 167 -7.52 -15.77 3.91
C TRP A 167 -8.73 -15.11 3.23
N ARG A 168 -9.24 -13.99 3.75
CA ARG A 168 -10.33 -13.22 3.11
C ARG A 168 -9.90 -12.51 1.82
N LEU A 169 -8.59 -12.39 1.59
CA LEU A 169 -8.01 -11.85 0.36
C LEU A 169 -7.48 -12.93 -0.58
N PHE A 170 -7.01 -14.05 -0.03
CA PHE A 170 -6.23 -15.06 -0.77
C PHE A 170 -6.77 -16.48 -0.71
N GLY A 171 -7.71 -16.76 0.20
CA GLY A 171 -8.26 -18.09 0.42
C GLY A 171 -9.23 -18.50 -0.67
N GLU A 172 -9.27 -19.79 -0.98
CA GLU A 172 -10.11 -20.36 -2.04
C GLU A 172 -11.58 -19.98 -1.87
N GLU A 173 -12.10 -20.03 -0.64
CA GLU A 173 -13.48 -19.63 -0.32
C GLU A 173 -13.78 -18.18 -0.72
N ALA A 174 -12.90 -17.24 -0.38
CA ALA A 174 -13.07 -15.84 -0.74
C ALA A 174 -13.00 -15.62 -2.25
N LEU A 175 -12.11 -16.34 -2.93
CA LEU A 175 -11.99 -16.27 -4.39
C LEU A 175 -13.23 -16.85 -5.10
N GLU A 176 -13.80 -17.92 -4.56
CA GLU A 176 -15.03 -18.53 -5.07
C GLU A 176 -16.24 -17.59 -4.89
N GLU A 177 -16.34 -16.93 -3.74
CA GLU A 177 -17.39 -15.94 -3.48
C GLU A 177 -17.32 -14.77 -4.48
N VAL A 178 -16.12 -14.23 -4.69
CA VAL A 178 -15.89 -13.15 -5.67
C VAL A 178 -16.27 -13.62 -7.08
N ALA A 179 -15.88 -14.84 -7.49
CA ALA A 179 -16.23 -15.37 -8.80
C ALA A 179 -17.75 -15.47 -9.00
N LYS A 180 -18.48 -15.95 -7.98
CA LYS A 180 -19.96 -16.01 -7.98
C LYS A 180 -20.60 -14.63 -8.05
N GLU A 181 -20.06 -13.65 -7.33
CA GLU A 181 -20.56 -12.27 -7.37
C GLU A 181 -20.43 -11.67 -8.78
N TRP A 182 -19.26 -11.85 -9.40
CA TRP A 182 -18.98 -11.42 -10.77
C TRP A 182 -19.88 -12.11 -11.80
N GLU A 183 -20.05 -13.43 -11.69
CA GLU A 183 -20.95 -14.19 -12.56
C GLU A 183 -22.40 -13.68 -12.44
N GLY A 184 -22.88 -13.49 -11.21
CA GLY A 184 -24.21 -12.96 -10.95
C GLY A 184 -24.40 -11.55 -11.50
N TRP A 185 -23.39 -10.69 -11.37
CA TRP A 185 -23.41 -9.35 -11.95
C TRP A 185 -23.44 -9.38 -13.48
N LEU A 186 -22.60 -10.18 -14.12
CA LEU A 186 -22.57 -10.33 -15.59
C LEU A 186 -23.92 -10.82 -16.13
N LYS A 187 -24.51 -11.84 -15.50
CA LYS A 187 -25.86 -12.33 -15.86
C LYS A 187 -26.92 -11.23 -15.80
N ARG A 188 -26.86 -10.35 -14.79
CA ARG A 188 -27.79 -9.21 -14.68
C ARG A 188 -27.56 -8.16 -15.76
N VAL A 189 -26.31 -7.92 -16.15
CA VAL A 189 -25.99 -6.97 -17.23
C VAL A 189 -26.50 -7.50 -18.56
N VAL A 190 -26.18 -8.74 -18.90
CA VAL A 190 -26.62 -9.38 -20.15
C VAL A 190 -28.14 -9.40 -20.26
N GLY A 191 -28.84 -9.86 -19.22
CA GLY A 191 -30.31 -9.91 -19.24
C GLY A 191 -30.99 -8.53 -19.32
N ARG A 192 -30.30 -7.44 -18.96
CA ARG A 192 -30.82 -6.08 -19.18
C ARG A 192 -30.69 -5.66 -20.64
N VAL A 193 -29.55 -5.96 -21.26
CA VAL A 193 -29.30 -5.64 -22.67
C VAL A 193 -30.27 -6.40 -23.56
N GLU A 194 -30.45 -7.71 -23.33
CA GLU A 194 -31.41 -8.54 -24.09
C GLU A 194 -32.85 -8.01 -23.96
N ALA A 195 -33.26 -7.60 -22.76
CA ALA A 195 -34.61 -7.04 -22.53
C ALA A 195 -34.80 -5.64 -23.14
N GLU A 196 -33.74 -4.86 -23.31
CA GLU A 196 -33.77 -3.56 -24.01
C GLU A 196 -33.88 -3.77 -25.53
N GLU A 197 -33.09 -4.68 -26.10
CA GLU A 197 -33.15 -5.06 -27.53
C GLU A 197 -34.52 -5.63 -27.93
N GLU A 198 -35.12 -6.49 -27.09
CA GLU A 198 -36.46 -7.02 -27.32
C GLU A 198 -37.53 -5.91 -27.35
N ARG A 199 -37.41 -4.87 -26.51
CA ARG A 199 -38.37 -3.75 -26.50
C ARG A 199 -38.26 -2.89 -27.75
N GLU A 200 -37.04 -2.61 -28.20
CA GLU A 200 -36.81 -1.83 -29.43
C GLU A 200 -37.38 -2.55 -30.66
N MET A 201 -37.28 -3.88 -30.73
CA MET A 201 -37.87 -4.67 -31.83
C MET A 201 -39.40 -4.76 -31.82
N VAL A 202 -40.05 -4.52 -30.67
CA VAL A 202 -41.53 -4.50 -30.57
C VAL A 202 -42.10 -3.10 -30.82
N GLU A 203 -41.29 -2.05 -30.75
CA GLU A 203 -41.69 -0.66 -31.00
C GLU A 203 -41.48 -0.20 -32.47
N GLU A 204 -40.80 -0.99 -33.32
CA GLU A 204 -40.73 -0.84 -34.79
C GLU A 204 -41.83 -1.60 -35.55
#